data_AF-A0A2V8VLJ1-F1
#
_entry.id   AF-A0A2V8VLJ1-F1
#
_cell.length_a   1.000
_cell.length_b   1.000
_cell.length_c   1.000
_cell.angle_alpha   90.00
_cell.angle_beta   90.00
_cell.angle_gamma   90.00
#
_symmetry.space_group_name_H-M   'P 1'
#
loop_
_entity.id
_entity.type
_entity.pdbx_description
1 polymer ?
#
loop_
_entity_poly.entity_id
_entity_poly.type
_entity_poly.pdbx_seq_one_letter_code
_entity_poly.pdbx_strand_id
1 'polypeptide(L)'
;MQKIRQETFVIGLLSVCSDPYLTPGTRDSRIYFACEDSHRLIDKWRSCPYCTGGRSREMPKDSQPREGILSTTTFPGLVYSVLRRKETGVLTLTGDTIEKSIYIQSGRPVFATSNDRDDRVGQIFFKAGLVSLEGLMGALERAAEEGKRLGTVLVEMELIEAHDLVEGVRCQVRNIVCSLFLWTRGRYRYRPGDLPTDEVITLKLSAGNTILEGIRRIESWERIWEAVGDLEMRYQTAPGLEDMSRDLTLSLEEWTLLSHCERPTTLRDLCRGSTLKDFEICRLLWALLTLGIVVRLSSAT
;
A
#
# COMPACT_ATOMS: atom_id res chain seq x y z
N MET A 1 -14.24 52.37 12.04
CA MET A 1 -12.96 52.68 11.40
C MET A 1 -11.93 51.62 11.80
N GLN A 2 -11.30 50.98 10.80
CA GLN A 2 -10.03 50.20 10.73
C GLN A 2 -9.55 49.34 11.93
N LYS A 3 -9.34 48.01 11.82
CA LYS A 3 -8.33 47.17 11.09
C LYS A 3 -6.86 47.36 11.53
N ILE A 4 -6.18 46.21 11.76
CA ILE A 4 -4.75 45.80 11.57
C ILE A 4 -4.48 44.71 12.66
N ARG A 5 -4.30 43.40 12.46
CA ARG A 5 -3.55 42.48 11.56
C ARG A 5 -2.01 42.57 11.60
N GLN A 6 -1.38 41.54 12.16
CA GLN A 6 -0.04 40.97 11.89
C GLN A 6 -0.21 39.45 12.13
N GLU A 7 -0.03 38.45 11.26
CA GLU A 7 0.91 38.18 10.14
C GLU A 7 2.36 38.39 10.59
N THR A 8 3.23 37.39 10.74
CA THR A 8 3.72 36.43 9.72
C THR A 8 4.70 35.44 10.38
N PHE A 9 4.74 34.16 9.98
CA PHE A 9 5.94 33.54 9.40
C PHE A 9 5.61 32.24 8.66
N VAL A 10 5.92 32.26 7.36
CA VAL A 10 5.75 31.23 6.34
C VAL A 10 7.13 30.94 5.78
N ILE A 11 7.57 29.68 5.79
CA ILE A 11 8.53 29.07 4.83
C ILE A 11 8.19 27.57 4.85
N GLY A 12 8.01 26.80 3.78
CA GLY A 12 8.09 27.03 2.35
C GLY A 12 8.16 25.64 1.67
N LEU A 13 7.46 25.44 0.55
CA LEU A 13 7.80 24.45 -0.49
C LEU A 13 6.95 24.72 -1.74
N LEU A 14 7.47 25.63 -2.56
CA LEU A 14 7.13 25.75 -3.97
C LEU A 14 8.15 24.89 -4.75
N SER A 15 7.65 23.93 -5.53
CA SER A 15 8.38 23.44 -6.71
C SER A 15 7.41 23.03 -7.82
N VAL A 16 7.10 24.02 -8.67
CA VAL A 16 7.13 23.99 -10.14
C VAL A 16 6.44 22.82 -10.86
N CYS A 17 5.26 23.11 -11.40
CA CYS A 17 4.88 22.70 -12.76
C CYS A 17 4.48 23.96 -13.53
N SER A 18 5.39 24.44 -14.37
CA SER A 18 5.13 25.45 -15.38
C SER A 18 4.44 24.76 -16.57
N ASP A 19 3.14 24.96 -16.72
CA ASP A 19 2.40 24.60 -17.93
C ASP A 19 2.26 25.86 -18.81
N PRO A 20 2.87 25.94 -20.00
CA PRO A 20 2.92 27.17 -20.81
C PRO A 20 1.62 27.55 -21.52
N TYR A 21 0.46 26.95 -21.18
CA TYR A 21 -0.81 27.20 -21.85
C TYR A 21 -1.96 27.74 -20.99
N LEU A 22 -1.71 28.16 -19.74
CA LEU A 22 -2.74 28.79 -18.90
C LEU A 22 -2.64 30.32 -18.90
N THR A 23 -3.60 30.97 -19.55
CA THR A 23 -3.85 32.40 -19.44
C THR A 23 -4.36 32.77 -18.04
N PRO A 24 -3.99 33.94 -17.48
CA PRO A 24 -4.32 34.31 -16.11
C PRO A 24 -5.74 34.88 -16.02
N GLY A 25 -6.64 34.19 -15.33
CA GLY A 25 -8.01 34.66 -15.12
C GLY A 25 -8.60 34.17 -13.79
N THR A 26 -8.85 35.13 -12.90
CA THR A 26 -9.70 35.05 -11.70
C THR A 26 -9.36 34.00 -10.64
N ARG A 27 -8.59 34.46 -9.64
CA ARG A 27 -8.64 33.95 -8.27
C ARG A 27 -10.05 34.18 -7.72
N ASP A 28 -10.76 33.13 -7.33
CA ASP A 28 -11.82 33.26 -6.33
C ASP A 28 -11.47 32.40 -5.11
N SER A 29 -11.55 33.06 -3.97
CA SER A 29 -11.07 32.58 -2.67
C SER A 29 -12.28 32.46 -1.78
N ARG A 30 -13.10 31.46 -2.06
CA ARG A 30 -14.28 31.08 -1.27
C ARG A 30 -14.62 29.65 -1.65
N ILE A 31 -14.49 28.74 -0.69
CA ILE A 31 -15.43 27.65 -0.33
C ILE A 31 -14.66 26.79 0.68
N TYR A 32 -14.75 27.19 1.94
CA TYR A 32 -14.84 26.25 3.04
C TYR A 32 -16.32 26.26 3.44
N PHE A 33 -16.98 25.11 3.45
CA PHE A 33 -17.85 24.61 4.51
C PHE A 33 -18.54 23.30 4.07
N ALA A 34 -18.69 22.44 5.07
CA ALA A 34 -19.24 21.08 5.12
C ALA A 34 -20.44 20.74 4.21
N CYS A 35 -20.52 19.46 3.83
CA CYS A 35 -21.81 18.82 3.53
C CYS A 35 -21.78 17.31 3.84
N GLU A 36 -22.54 16.93 4.87
CA GLU A 36 -23.13 15.60 5.07
C GLU A 36 -24.12 15.30 3.93
N ASP A 37 -24.41 14.01 3.69
CA ASP A 37 -25.39 13.45 2.73
C ASP A 37 -24.98 13.33 1.25
N SER A 38 -24.38 12.19 0.92
CA SER A 38 -23.92 11.75 -0.41
C SER A 38 -25.02 11.43 -1.43
N HIS A 39 -26.30 11.38 -1.05
CA HIS A 39 -27.38 10.95 -1.95
C HIS A 39 -28.08 12.08 -2.73
N ARG A 40 -27.89 13.36 -2.36
CA ARG A 40 -28.54 14.50 -3.04
C ARG A 40 -27.68 15.21 -4.09
N LEU A 41 -26.42 14.80 -4.29
CA LEU A 41 -25.49 15.44 -5.22
C LEU A 41 -25.70 15.03 -6.70
N ILE A 42 -26.37 13.91 -6.96
CA ILE A 42 -26.57 13.39 -8.33
C ILE A 42 -27.56 14.25 -9.13
N ASP A 43 -28.61 14.78 -8.49
CA ASP A 43 -29.66 15.52 -9.19
C ASP A 43 -29.26 16.97 -9.52
N LYS A 44 -28.38 17.59 -8.71
CA LYS A 44 -27.87 18.95 -8.98
C LYS A 44 -26.82 18.99 -10.11
N TRP A 45 -26.14 17.88 -10.40
CA TRP A 45 -25.17 17.79 -11.49
C TRP A 45 -25.83 17.83 -12.88
N ARG A 46 -27.10 17.41 -13.00
CA ARG A 46 -27.82 17.38 -14.29
C ARG A 46 -28.34 18.73 -14.76
N SER A 47 -28.32 19.76 -13.91
CA SER A 47 -28.91 21.07 -14.20
C SER A 47 -27.90 22.21 -14.27
N CYS A 48 -26.59 21.91 -14.35
CA CYS A 48 -25.56 22.94 -14.51
C CYS A 48 -25.46 23.38 -15.99
N PRO A 49 -25.80 24.64 -16.34
CA PRO A 49 -25.84 25.11 -17.73
C PRO A 49 -24.44 25.39 -18.34
N TYR A 50 -23.36 25.09 -17.62
CA TYR A 50 -21.97 25.23 -18.10
C TYR A 50 -21.29 23.90 -18.47
N CYS A 51 -21.98 22.76 -18.35
CA CYS A 51 -21.47 21.45 -18.76
C CYS A 51 -21.72 21.19 -20.24
N THR A 52 -21.19 22.02 -21.14
CA THR A 52 -21.14 21.73 -22.58
C THR A 52 -19.70 21.53 -23.00
N GLY A 53 -19.30 20.29 -23.25
CA GLY A 53 -18.03 19.99 -23.94
C GLY A 53 -17.08 19.01 -23.26
N GLY A 54 -17.56 18.05 -22.47
CA GLY A 54 -16.75 16.87 -22.12
C GLY A 54 -17.08 15.73 -23.06
N ARG A 55 -16.21 15.40 -24.03
CA ARG A 55 -16.34 14.14 -24.77
C ARG A 55 -16.37 13.02 -23.74
N SER A 56 -17.48 12.27 -23.70
CA SER A 56 -17.59 11.01 -23.01
C SER A 56 -16.44 10.11 -23.47
N ARG A 57 -15.40 10.00 -22.64
CA ARG A 57 -14.31 9.07 -22.85
C ARG A 57 -14.91 7.68 -22.74
N GLU A 58 -15.02 6.95 -23.84
CA GLU A 58 -15.35 5.53 -23.81
C GLU A 58 -14.39 4.83 -22.85
N MET A 59 -14.95 4.16 -21.85
CA MET A 59 -14.16 3.39 -20.88
C MET A 59 -13.43 2.27 -21.63
N PRO A 60 -12.11 2.08 -21.42
CA PRO A 60 -11.38 0.98 -22.04
C PRO A 60 -12.01 -0.36 -21.65
N LYS A 61 -12.07 -1.31 -22.59
CA LYS A 61 -12.63 -2.66 -22.42
C LYS A 61 -11.97 -3.52 -21.30
N ASP A 62 -10.90 -3.03 -20.68
CA ASP A 62 -10.18 -3.68 -19.57
C ASP A 62 -10.63 -3.20 -18.17
N SER A 63 -11.79 -2.54 -18.10
CA SER A 63 -12.35 -1.92 -16.89
C SER A 63 -13.26 -2.84 -16.07
N GLN A 64 -13.34 -4.14 -16.40
CA GLN A 64 -14.20 -5.05 -15.65
C GLN A 64 -13.56 -5.42 -14.29
N PRO A 65 -14.37 -5.48 -13.21
CA PRO A 65 -13.90 -6.00 -11.94
C PRO A 65 -13.37 -7.43 -12.08
N ARG A 66 -12.20 -7.71 -11.50
CA ARG A 66 -11.62 -9.05 -11.45
C ARG A 66 -11.89 -9.65 -10.08
N GLU A 67 -12.57 -10.78 -10.02
CA GLU A 67 -12.98 -11.43 -8.78
C GLU A 67 -12.52 -12.88 -8.74
N GLY A 68 -12.32 -13.42 -7.54
CA GLY A 68 -11.92 -14.81 -7.36
C GLY A 68 -11.75 -15.19 -5.90
N ILE A 69 -11.12 -16.35 -5.66
CA ILE A 69 -10.85 -16.90 -4.34
C ILE A 69 -9.35 -17.05 -4.10
N LEU A 70 -8.93 -16.81 -2.84
CA LEU A 70 -7.51 -16.80 -2.47
C LEU A 70 -6.85 -18.19 -2.45
N SER A 71 -7.66 -19.25 -2.42
CA SER A 71 -7.17 -20.63 -2.54
C SER A 71 -6.71 -20.99 -3.95
N THR A 72 -7.17 -20.26 -4.97
CA THR A 72 -6.79 -20.48 -6.38
C THR A 72 -5.80 -19.43 -6.86
N THR A 73 -6.03 -18.17 -6.50
CA THR A 73 -5.12 -17.07 -6.81
C THR A 73 -4.60 -16.47 -5.51
N THR A 74 -3.36 -16.81 -5.15
CA THR A 74 -2.77 -16.37 -3.88
C THR A 74 -2.57 -14.85 -3.87
N PHE A 75 -2.62 -14.25 -2.68
CA PHE A 75 -2.40 -12.80 -2.53
C PHE A 75 -1.05 -12.31 -3.11
N PRO A 76 0.10 -13.00 -2.90
CA PRO A 76 1.35 -12.63 -3.56
C PRO A 76 1.24 -12.59 -5.09
N GLY A 77 0.54 -13.56 -5.70
CA GLY A 77 0.30 -13.58 -7.14
C GLY A 77 -0.58 -12.42 -7.63
N LEU A 78 -1.61 -12.05 -6.86
CA LEU A 78 -2.45 -10.87 -7.16
C LEU A 78 -1.64 -9.58 -7.14
N VAL A 79 -0.85 -9.37 -6.08
CA VAL A 79 -0.02 -8.17 -5.94
C VAL A 79 1.02 -8.10 -7.07
N TYR A 80 1.65 -9.22 -7.41
CA TYR A 80 2.57 -9.29 -8.56
C TYR A 80 1.89 -8.89 -9.87
N SER A 81 0.69 -9.42 -10.15
CA SER A 81 -0.05 -9.08 -11.37
C SER A 81 -0.34 -7.58 -11.46
N VAL A 82 -0.80 -6.98 -10.36
CA VAL A 82 -1.13 -5.54 -10.31
C VAL A 82 0.12 -4.67 -10.44
N LEU A 83 1.22 -5.04 -9.78
CA LEU A 83 2.51 -4.37 -9.85
C LEU A 83 3.05 -4.37 -11.30
N ARG A 84 3.11 -5.54 -11.93
CA ARG A 84 3.68 -5.71 -13.29
C ARG A 84 2.91 -4.95 -14.35
N ARG A 85 1.58 -4.90 -14.21
CA ARG A 85 0.69 -4.19 -15.15
C ARG A 85 0.57 -2.69 -14.85
N LYS A 86 1.22 -2.20 -13.78
CA LYS A 86 1.17 -0.79 -13.31
C LYS A 86 -0.26 -0.28 -13.20
N GLU A 87 -1.18 -1.11 -12.71
CA GLU A 87 -2.59 -0.75 -12.69
C GLU A 87 -2.93 0.18 -11.52
N THR A 88 -4.01 0.94 -11.69
CA THR A 88 -4.60 1.78 -10.64
C THR A 88 -6.00 1.27 -10.33
N GLY A 89 -6.33 1.17 -9.05
CA GLY A 89 -7.62 0.66 -8.60
C GLY A 89 -7.64 0.26 -7.13
N VAL A 90 -8.73 -0.39 -6.72
CA VAL A 90 -8.94 -0.85 -5.35
C VAL A 90 -9.03 -2.38 -5.33
N LEU A 91 -8.17 -3.02 -4.54
CA LEU A 91 -8.21 -4.45 -4.26
C LEU A 91 -8.87 -4.68 -2.89
N THR A 92 -10.07 -5.23 -2.88
CA THR A 92 -10.79 -5.62 -1.66
C THR A 92 -10.66 -7.13 -1.44
N LEU A 93 -10.29 -7.52 -0.23
CA LEU A 93 -10.20 -8.91 0.20
C LEU A 93 -11.15 -9.14 1.38
N THR A 94 -11.96 -10.19 1.27
CA THR A 94 -12.96 -10.57 2.27
C THR A 94 -12.66 -11.98 2.76
N GLY A 95 -12.34 -12.10 4.04
CA GLY A 95 -12.19 -13.36 4.76
C GLY A 95 -13.52 -13.78 5.37
N ASP A 96 -13.50 -14.32 6.59
CA ASP A 96 -14.71 -14.75 7.29
C ASP A 96 -15.54 -13.55 7.77
N THR A 97 -15.00 -12.77 8.71
CA THR A 97 -15.63 -11.54 9.24
C THR A 97 -14.80 -10.29 8.92
N ILE A 98 -13.60 -10.47 8.40
CA ILE A 98 -12.63 -9.41 8.16
C ILE A 98 -12.67 -9.03 6.68
N GLU A 99 -12.74 -7.74 6.42
CA GLU A 99 -12.56 -7.13 5.11
C GLU A 99 -11.40 -6.14 5.17
N LYS A 100 -10.51 -6.23 4.17
CA LYS A 100 -9.39 -5.29 3.99
C LYS A 100 -9.39 -4.79 2.56
N SER A 101 -9.14 -3.49 2.36
CA SER A 101 -9.03 -2.89 1.03
C SER A 101 -7.68 -2.21 0.86
N ILE A 102 -7.07 -2.39 -0.30
CA ILE A 102 -5.80 -1.77 -0.70
C ILE A 102 -6.07 -0.83 -1.88
N TYR A 103 -5.64 0.41 -1.73
CA TYR A 103 -5.71 1.43 -2.77
C TYR A 103 -4.37 1.44 -3.49
N ILE A 104 -4.41 1.23 -4.80
CA ILE A 104 -3.23 0.99 -5.61
C ILE A 104 -3.17 2.05 -6.71
N GLN A 105 -2.02 2.71 -6.84
CA GLN A 105 -1.76 3.69 -7.89
C GLN A 105 -0.52 3.26 -8.68
N SER A 106 -0.67 3.06 -9.99
CA SER A 106 0.42 2.65 -10.88
C SER A 106 1.19 1.43 -10.37
N GLY A 107 0.46 0.43 -9.84
CA GLY A 107 1.00 -0.81 -9.28
C GLY A 107 1.51 -0.69 -7.83
N ARG A 108 1.49 0.49 -7.22
CA ARG A 108 2.02 0.74 -5.88
C ARG A 108 0.89 0.91 -4.86
N PRO A 109 0.90 0.18 -3.72
CA PRO A 109 -0.02 0.46 -2.62
C PRO A 109 0.22 1.87 -2.08
N VAL A 110 -0.81 2.71 -2.10
CA VAL A 110 -0.76 4.08 -1.57
C VAL A 110 -1.52 4.21 -0.25
N PHE A 111 -2.49 3.33 0.01
CA PHE A 111 -3.27 3.30 1.25
C PHE A 111 -3.93 1.95 1.46
N ALA A 112 -4.41 1.69 2.68
CA ALA A 112 -5.20 0.51 2.98
C ALA A 112 -6.16 0.77 4.14
N THR A 113 -7.29 0.06 4.14
CA THR A 113 -8.30 0.08 5.20
C THR A 113 -8.61 -1.35 5.66
N SER A 114 -9.02 -1.49 6.91
CA SER A 114 -9.47 -2.76 7.47
C SER A 114 -10.55 -2.55 8.52
N ASN A 115 -11.49 -3.49 8.62
CA ASN A 115 -12.44 -3.58 9.72
C ASN A 115 -11.89 -4.38 10.93
N ASP A 116 -10.69 -4.95 10.82
CA ASP A 116 -10.03 -5.69 11.89
C ASP A 116 -9.68 -4.73 13.06
N ARG A 117 -9.95 -5.18 14.29
CA ARG A 117 -9.68 -4.38 15.49
C ARG A 117 -8.19 -4.29 15.77
N ASP A 118 -7.44 -5.33 15.43
CA ASP A 118 -5.98 -5.38 15.62
C ASP A 118 -5.23 -4.44 14.67
N ASP A 119 -5.85 -4.05 13.56
CA ASP A 119 -5.31 -3.12 12.57
C ASP A 119 -5.58 -1.65 12.92
N ARG A 120 -6.25 -1.34 14.04
CA ARG A 120 -6.58 0.05 14.39
C ARG A 120 -5.35 0.83 14.84
N VAL A 121 -5.26 2.11 14.45
CA VAL A 121 -4.11 2.97 14.77
C VAL A 121 -3.80 3.06 16.27
N GLY A 122 -4.82 3.08 17.14
CA GLY A 122 -4.63 3.08 18.60
C GLY A 122 -3.92 1.82 19.11
N GLN A 123 -4.19 0.65 18.49
CA GLN A 123 -3.50 -0.60 18.85
C GLN A 123 -2.03 -0.58 18.44
N ILE A 124 -1.70 0.16 17.38
CA ILE A 124 -0.31 0.32 16.93
C ILE A 124 0.48 1.12 17.94
N PHE A 125 -0.06 2.26 18.40
CA PHE A 125 0.61 3.07 19.43
C PHE A 125 0.73 2.34 20.76
N PHE A 126 -0.29 1.57 21.15
CA PHE A 126 -0.25 0.75 22.35
C PHE A 126 0.80 -0.36 22.27
N LYS A 127 0.83 -1.14 21.17
CA LYS A 127 1.83 -2.20 20.96
C LYS A 127 3.26 -1.64 20.85
N ALA A 128 3.41 -0.41 20.36
CA ALA A 128 4.71 0.29 20.31
C ALA A 128 5.15 0.88 21.67
N GLY A 129 4.28 0.85 22.69
CA GLY A 129 4.56 1.43 24.01
C GLY A 129 4.48 2.96 24.05
N LEU A 130 3.96 3.60 23.01
CA LEU A 130 3.82 5.06 22.92
C LEU A 130 2.63 5.58 23.73
N VAL A 131 1.59 4.76 23.89
CA VAL A 131 0.38 5.12 24.64
C VAL A 131 0.11 4.03 25.68
N SER A 132 -0.14 4.43 26.93
CA SER A 132 -0.51 3.52 28.01
C SER A 132 -1.92 2.96 27.82
N LEU A 133 -2.26 1.87 28.52
CA LEU A 133 -3.63 1.33 28.49
C LEU A 133 -4.65 2.38 28.97
N GLU A 134 -4.33 3.08 30.06
CA GLU A 134 -5.16 4.15 30.62
C GLU A 134 -5.38 5.28 29.61
N GLY A 135 -4.29 5.77 28.99
CA GLY A 135 -4.36 6.82 27.98
C GLY A 135 -5.18 6.41 26.75
N LEU A 136 -5.00 5.17 26.28
CA LEU A 136 -5.76 4.65 25.14
C LEU A 136 -7.26 4.53 25.48
N MET A 137 -7.61 4.04 26.67
CA MET A 137 -9.00 3.92 27.10
C MET A 137 -9.67 5.30 27.20
N GLY A 138 -9.02 6.28 27.83
CA GLY A 138 -9.52 7.64 27.92
C GLY A 138 -9.69 8.31 26.55
N ALA A 139 -8.74 8.10 25.64
CA ALA A 139 -8.84 8.64 24.28
C ALA A 139 -9.96 8.00 23.46
N LEU A 140 -10.24 6.70 23.65
CA LEU A 140 -11.36 6.01 22.99
C LEU A 140 -12.72 6.54 23.47
N GLU A 141 -12.87 6.74 24.77
CA GLU A 141 -14.08 7.30 25.38
C GLU A 141 -14.34 8.71 24.84
N ARG A 142 -13.35 9.60 24.95
CA ARG A 142 -13.41 10.96 24.44
C ARG A 142 -13.69 11.03 22.94
N ALA A 143 -13.07 10.15 22.14
CA ALA A 143 -13.33 10.08 20.70
C ALA A 143 -14.78 9.68 20.38
N ALA A 144 -15.38 8.78 21.17
CA ALA A 144 -16.76 8.38 21.01
C ALA A 144 -17.74 9.50 21.42
N GLU A 145 -17.46 10.21 22.52
CA GLU A 145 -18.27 11.33 23.00
C GLU A 145 -18.25 12.54 22.06
N GLU A 146 -17.07 12.89 21.54
CA GLU A 146 -16.89 14.05 20.67
C GLU A 146 -17.13 13.74 19.17
N GLY A 147 -17.31 12.47 18.80
CA GLY A 147 -17.43 12.04 17.41
C GLY A 147 -16.16 12.28 16.58
N LYS A 148 -14.99 12.33 17.22
CA LYS A 148 -13.70 12.60 16.58
C LYS A 148 -12.95 11.33 16.20
N ARG A 149 -12.00 11.45 15.26
CA ARG A 149 -11.06 10.36 14.96
C ARG A 149 -10.11 10.17 16.15
N LEU A 150 -9.90 8.91 16.55
CA LEU A 150 -9.01 8.56 17.67
C LEU A 150 -7.62 9.19 17.55
N GLY A 151 -7.02 9.18 16.35
CA GLY A 151 -5.70 9.78 16.13
C GLY A 151 -5.65 11.27 16.44
N THR A 152 -6.72 12.01 16.14
CA THR A 152 -6.84 13.44 16.49
C THR A 152 -6.92 13.62 18.00
N VAL A 153 -7.73 12.81 18.68
CA VAL A 153 -7.88 12.86 20.14
C VAL A 153 -6.59 12.52 20.86
N LEU A 154 -5.82 11.54 20.37
CA LEU A 154 -4.52 11.19 20.94
C LEU A 154 -3.52 12.35 20.89
N VAL A 155 -3.53 13.15 19.82
CA VAL A 155 -2.70 14.36 19.71
C VAL A 155 -3.22 15.49 20.59
N GLU A 156 -4.54 15.72 20.63
CA GLU A 156 -5.15 16.74 21.48
C GLU A 156 -4.96 16.46 22.98
N MET A 157 -4.85 15.19 23.37
CA MET A 157 -4.55 14.76 24.74
C MET A 157 -3.03 14.73 25.04
N GLU A 158 -2.19 15.16 24.09
CA GLU A 158 -0.72 15.16 24.22
C GLU A 158 -0.15 13.76 24.54
N LEU A 159 -0.87 12.69 24.15
CA LEU A 159 -0.42 11.30 24.31
C LEU A 159 0.54 10.87 23.21
N ILE A 160 0.45 11.51 22.05
CA ILE A 160 1.36 11.36 20.91
C ILE A 160 1.55 12.72 20.24
N GLU A 161 2.64 12.90 19.50
CA GLU A 161 2.84 14.08 18.67
C GLU A 161 2.19 13.92 17.29
N ALA A 162 1.98 15.03 16.58
CA ALA A 162 1.41 14.98 15.22
C ALA A 162 2.27 14.18 14.24
N HIS A 163 3.60 14.15 14.43
CA HIS A 163 4.50 13.37 13.60
C HIS A 163 4.41 11.86 13.89
N ASP A 164 4.19 11.47 15.15
CA ASP A 164 3.92 10.08 15.53
C ASP A 164 2.65 9.57 14.87
N LEU A 165 1.62 10.41 14.76
CA LEU A 165 0.38 10.04 14.09
C LEU A 165 0.62 9.63 12.63
N VAL A 166 1.44 10.39 11.90
CA VAL A 166 1.77 10.11 10.50
C VAL A 166 2.52 8.78 10.38
N GLU A 167 3.52 8.54 11.23
CA GLU A 167 4.27 7.28 11.23
C GLU A 167 3.41 6.08 11.68
N GLY A 168 2.50 6.29 12.64
CA GLY A 168 1.53 5.29 13.06
C GLY A 168 0.60 4.88 11.94
N VAL A 169 0.10 5.83 11.14
CA VAL A 169 -0.72 5.54 9.95
C VAL A 169 0.09 4.81 8.87
N ARG A 170 1.37 5.17 8.65
CA ARG A 170 2.27 4.42 7.74
C ARG A 170 2.43 2.98 8.18
N CYS A 171 2.70 2.78 9.47
CA CYS A 171 2.82 1.47 10.08
C CYS A 171 1.51 0.68 9.96
N GLN A 172 0.37 1.34 10.15
CA GLN A 172 -0.96 0.76 9.99
C GLN A 172 -1.18 0.20 8.60
N VAL A 173 -0.99 1.03 7.58
CA VAL A 173 -1.19 0.61 6.19
C VAL A 173 -0.24 -0.53 5.83
N ARG A 174 1.03 -0.45 6.24
CA ARG A 174 2.00 -1.53 6.03
C ARG A 174 1.55 -2.84 6.69
N ASN A 175 1.12 -2.79 7.95
CA ASN A 175 0.65 -3.97 8.68
C ASN A 175 -0.60 -4.59 8.05
N ILE A 176 -1.56 -3.78 7.63
CA ILE A 176 -2.77 -4.23 6.91
C ILE A 176 -2.35 -5.01 5.67
N VAL A 177 -1.51 -4.42 4.80
CA VAL A 177 -1.07 -5.06 3.55
C VAL A 177 -0.25 -6.32 3.83
N CYS A 178 0.73 -6.26 4.74
CA CYS A 178 1.56 -7.41 5.09
C CYS A 178 0.75 -8.56 5.70
N SER A 179 -0.30 -8.27 6.47
CA SER A 179 -1.15 -9.32 7.08
C SER A 179 -1.88 -10.17 6.04
N LEU A 180 -2.20 -9.60 4.87
CA LEU A 180 -2.90 -10.30 3.79
C LEU A 180 -2.04 -11.38 3.11
N PHE A 181 -0.71 -11.33 3.24
CA PHE A 181 0.18 -12.40 2.77
C PHE A 181 -0.05 -13.73 3.52
N LEU A 182 -0.59 -13.65 4.74
CA LEU A 182 -0.92 -14.80 5.56
C LEU A 182 -2.25 -15.46 5.17
N TRP A 183 -3.11 -14.75 4.43
CA TRP A 183 -4.42 -15.26 4.04
C TRP A 183 -4.29 -16.32 2.94
N THR A 184 -4.82 -17.51 3.21
CA THR A 184 -4.88 -18.64 2.27
C THR A 184 -6.30 -18.94 1.79
N ARG A 185 -7.30 -18.31 2.40
CA ARG A 185 -8.73 -18.47 2.09
C ARG A 185 -9.41 -17.10 2.12
N GLY A 186 -10.54 -17.02 1.44
CA GLY A 186 -11.30 -15.78 1.27
C GLY A 186 -11.53 -15.46 -0.20
N ARG A 187 -12.17 -14.32 -0.44
CA ARG A 187 -12.48 -13.79 -1.77
C ARG A 187 -11.70 -12.51 -2.00
N TYR A 188 -11.41 -12.22 -3.26
CA TYR A 188 -10.89 -10.93 -3.66
C TYR A 188 -11.76 -10.32 -4.77
N ARG A 189 -11.77 -9.00 -4.81
CA ARG A 189 -12.35 -8.19 -5.88
C ARG A 189 -11.41 -7.02 -6.16
N TYR A 190 -10.90 -6.97 -7.38
CA TYR A 190 -10.14 -5.84 -7.88
C TYR A 190 -11.03 -4.98 -8.78
N ARG A 191 -11.17 -3.70 -8.45
CA ARG A 191 -11.86 -2.71 -9.26
C ARG A 191 -10.84 -1.76 -9.89
N PRO A 192 -10.56 -1.86 -11.20
CA PRO A 192 -9.72 -0.89 -11.89
C PRO A 192 -10.43 0.47 -11.96
N GLY A 193 -9.67 1.55 -11.89
CA GLY A 193 -10.19 2.90 -12.04
C GLY A 193 -9.53 3.90 -11.10
N ASP A 194 -10.00 5.14 -11.16
CA ASP A 194 -9.50 6.24 -10.33
C ASP A 194 -9.77 5.98 -8.85
N LEU A 195 -8.83 6.43 -8.01
CA LEU A 195 -8.97 6.29 -6.57
C LEU A 195 -9.99 7.31 -6.05
N PRO A 196 -10.83 6.95 -5.06
CA PRO A 196 -11.98 7.76 -4.66
C PRO A 196 -11.67 9.13 -4.01
N THR A 197 -10.40 9.54 -3.87
CA THR A 197 -10.02 10.86 -3.33
C THR A 197 -8.56 11.21 -3.61
N ASP A 198 -8.28 12.50 -3.86
CA ASP A 198 -6.93 13.09 -3.87
C ASP A 198 -6.34 13.25 -2.44
N GLU A 199 -7.19 13.15 -1.42
CA GLU A 199 -6.82 13.20 0.02
C GLU A 199 -6.28 11.88 0.57
N VAL A 200 -6.13 10.85 -0.27
CA VAL A 200 -5.36 9.68 0.13
C VAL A 200 -3.95 10.19 0.37
N ILE A 201 -3.59 10.35 1.65
CA ILE A 201 -2.22 10.65 2.06
C ILE A 201 -1.37 9.70 1.23
N THR A 202 -0.60 10.22 0.28
CA THR A 202 0.26 9.42 -0.59
C THR A 202 1.42 9.00 0.29
N LEU A 203 1.16 8.01 1.15
CA LEU A 203 2.17 7.38 1.95
C LEU A 203 3.12 6.76 0.94
N LYS A 204 4.35 7.28 0.90
CA LYS A 204 5.41 6.75 0.04
C LYS A 204 5.85 5.40 0.59
N LEU A 205 5.00 4.38 0.41
CA LEU A 205 5.30 3.00 0.75
C LEU A 205 6.07 2.39 -0.42
N SER A 206 7.23 1.81 -0.13
CA SER A 206 7.94 0.98 -1.10
C SER A 206 7.13 -0.30 -1.31
N ALA A 207 6.57 -0.47 -2.51
CA ALA A 207 5.86 -1.69 -2.90
C ALA A 207 6.78 -2.91 -2.74
N GLY A 208 8.06 -2.76 -3.11
CA GLY A 208 9.10 -3.77 -2.94
C GLY A 208 9.25 -4.22 -1.49
N ASN A 209 9.50 -3.27 -0.57
CA ASN A 209 9.67 -3.59 0.84
C ASN A 209 8.40 -4.16 1.47
N THR A 210 7.23 -3.69 1.06
CA THR A 210 5.95 -4.20 1.58
C THR A 210 5.73 -5.66 1.17
N ILE A 211 6.06 -6.02 -0.08
CA ILE A 211 5.99 -7.41 -0.56
C ILE A 211 7.02 -8.29 0.16
N LEU A 212 8.26 -7.81 0.26
CA LEU A 212 9.34 -8.52 0.95
C LEU A 212 8.98 -8.80 2.41
N GLU A 213 8.53 -7.79 3.15
CA GLU A 213 8.11 -7.93 4.55
C GLU A 213 6.90 -8.86 4.68
N GLY A 214 5.91 -8.75 3.79
CA GLY A 214 4.75 -9.63 3.79
C GLY A 214 5.11 -11.10 3.62
N ILE A 215 6.01 -11.43 2.69
CA ILE A 215 6.47 -12.80 2.45
C ILE A 215 7.31 -13.31 3.62
N ARG A 216 8.14 -12.46 4.25
CA ARG A 216 8.89 -12.79 5.47
C ARG A 216 8.01 -13.14 6.66
N ARG A 217 6.71 -12.86 6.64
CA ARG A 217 5.77 -13.29 7.70
C ARG A 217 5.20 -14.70 7.47
N ILE A 218 5.42 -15.29 6.30
CA ILE A 218 4.86 -16.60 5.96
C ILE A 218 5.72 -17.71 6.60
N GLU A 219 5.08 -18.56 7.40
CA GLU A 219 5.73 -19.69 8.10
C GLU A 219 5.40 -21.06 7.50
N SER A 220 4.47 -21.12 6.54
CA SER A 220 4.05 -22.39 5.92
C SER A 220 5.07 -22.88 4.91
N TRP A 221 5.75 -24.00 5.23
CA TRP A 221 6.70 -24.64 4.31
C TRP A 221 6.07 -25.08 2.99
N GLU A 222 4.87 -25.65 3.02
CA GLU A 222 4.16 -26.09 1.80
C GLU A 222 4.01 -24.94 0.80
N ARG A 223 3.56 -23.77 1.25
CA ARG A 223 3.43 -22.57 0.41
C ARG A 223 4.77 -22.08 -0.13
N ILE A 224 5.81 -22.11 0.71
CA ILE A 224 7.15 -21.69 0.31
C ILE A 224 7.69 -22.65 -0.77
N TRP A 225 7.57 -23.96 -0.54
CA TRP A 225 7.99 -24.99 -1.48
C TRP A 225 7.30 -24.88 -2.83
N GLU A 226 5.98 -24.70 -2.87
CA GLU A 226 5.25 -24.44 -4.12
C GLU A 226 5.78 -23.21 -4.86
N ALA A 227 6.10 -22.16 -4.09
CA ALA A 227 6.54 -20.88 -4.59
C ALA A 227 8.02 -20.82 -5.00
N VAL A 228 8.90 -21.67 -4.48
CA VAL A 228 10.31 -21.74 -4.91
C VAL A 228 10.56 -22.92 -5.85
N GLY A 229 10.09 -24.13 -5.55
CA GLY A 229 10.39 -25.36 -6.29
C GLY A 229 11.39 -26.25 -5.56
N ASP A 230 11.86 -27.30 -6.24
CA ASP A 230 12.80 -28.26 -5.67
C ASP A 230 14.26 -27.78 -5.66
N LEU A 231 15.15 -28.62 -5.13
CA LEU A 231 16.58 -28.29 -4.98
C LEU A 231 17.31 -28.07 -6.30
N GLU A 232 16.84 -28.66 -7.41
CA GLU A 232 17.45 -28.53 -8.73
C GLU A 232 16.85 -27.36 -9.52
N MET A 233 15.80 -26.72 -8.99
CA MET A 233 15.22 -25.54 -9.57
C MET A 233 16.25 -24.43 -9.72
N ARG A 234 16.32 -23.83 -10.91
CA ARG A 234 17.33 -22.82 -11.25
C ARG A 234 16.74 -21.43 -11.31
N TYR A 235 17.53 -20.47 -10.86
CA TYR A 235 17.16 -19.07 -10.78
C TYR A 235 18.21 -18.19 -11.43
N GLN A 236 17.76 -17.07 -11.96
CA GLN A 236 18.64 -16.02 -12.47
C GLN A 236 18.01 -14.64 -12.23
N THR A 237 18.83 -13.61 -12.02
CA THR A 237 18.36 -12.22 -12.00
C THR A 237 17.76 -11.84 -13.35
N ALA A 238 16.65 -11.12 -13.31
CA ALA A 238 16.01 -10.61 -14.51
C ALA A 238 16.80 -9.40 -15.07
N PRO A 239 16.93 -9.27 -16.41
CA PRO A 239 17.60 -8.12 -17.02
C PRO A 239 16.81 -6.81 -16.80
N GLY A 240 17.52 -5.69 -16.59
CA GLY A 240 16.95 -4.33 -16.59
C GLY A 240 16.28 -3.88 -15.28
N LEU A 241 16.70 -4.44 -14.14
CA LEU A 241 15.96 -4.33 -12.89
C LEU A 241 16.71 -3.64 -11.74
N GLU A 242 17.79 -2.93 -12.09
CA GLU A 242 18.61 -2.13 -11.17
C GLU A 242 17.78 -1.11 -10.37
N ASP A 243 16.62 -0.67 -10.88
CA ASP A 243 15.76 0.28 -10.20
C ASP A 243 14.88 -0.32 -9.10
N MET A 244 14.48 -1.60 -9.20
CA MET A 244 13.59 -2.22 -8.20
C MET A 244 14.32 -2.87 -7.04
N SER A 245 15.58 -3.26 -7.22
CA SER A 245 16.43 -3.71 -6.12
C SER A 245 16.93 -2.55 -5.25
N ARG A 246 17.09 -1.34 -5.80
CA ARG A 246 17.53 -0.13 -5.05
C ARG A 246 16.58 0.29 -3.93
N ASP A 247 15.29 0.05 -4.11
CA ASP A 247 14.26 0.39 -3.13
C ASP A 247 14.05 -0.71 -2.07
N LEU A 248 14.80 -1.82 -2.15
CA LEU A 248 14.72 -2.92 -1.19
C LEU A 248 15.70 -2.75 -0.03
N THR A 249 15.20 -3.02 1.17
CA THR A 249 16.01 -3.11 2.39
C THR A 249 16.42 -4.56 2.62
N LEU A 250 17.54 -4.94 2.00
CA LEU A 250 18.21 -6.24 2.17
C LEU A 250 19.43 -6.09 3.08
N SER A 251 19.68 -7.10 3.91
CA SER A 251 20.95 -7.27 4.64
C SER A 251 22.10 -7.63 3.70
N LEU A 252 23.33 -7.57 4.21
CA LEU A 252 24.53 -7.89 3.41
C LEU A 252 24.51 -9.34 2.92
N GLU A 253 24.06 -10.26 3.75
CA GLU A 253 23.92 -11.68 3.45
C GLU A 253 22.88 -11.92 2.35
N GLU A 254 21.76 -11.20 2.39
CA GLU A 254 20.70 -11.29 1.37
C GLU A 254 21.14 -10.68 0.03
N TRP A 255 21.91 -9.58 0.06
CA TRP A 255 22.54 -9.04 -1.15
C TRP A 255 23.55 -10.01 -1.76
N THR A 256 24.34 -10.69 -0.92
CA THR A 256 25.29 -11.72 -1.36
C THR A 256 24.57 -12.91 -1.98
N LEU A 257 23.43 -13.31 -1.41
CA LEU A 257 22.60 -14.35 -2.00
C LEU A 257 22.06 -13.94 -3.38
N LEU A 258 21.57 -12.70 -3.50
CA LEU A 258 21.06 -12.17 -4.76
C LEU A 258 22.15 -12.11 -5.85
N SER A 259 23.39 -11.76 -5.52
CA SER A 259 24.48 -11.71 -6.50
C SER A 259 24.85 -13.10 -7.05
N HIS A 260 24.67 -14.17 -6.27
CA HIS A 260 24.83 -15.54 -6.79
C HIS A 260 23.84 -15.87 -7.92
N CYS A 261 22.70 -15.19 -7.98
CA CYS A 261 21.72 -15.35 -9.06
C CYS A 261 22.06 -14.55 -10.33
N GLU A 262 23.16 -13.78 -10.39
CA GLU A 262 23.59 -13.11 -11.63
C GLU A 262 23.87 -14.11 -12.77
N ARG A 263 24.27 -15.31 -12.38
CA ARG A 263 24.34 -16.49 -13.24
C ARG A 263 23.26 -17.50 -12.86
N PRO A 264 22.85 -18.38 -13.79
CA PRO A 264 21.93 -19.48 -13.50
C PRO A 264 22.40 -20.39 -12.36
N THR A 265 21.75 -20.31 -11.20
CA THR A 265 22.15 -21.00 -9.95
C THR A 265 20.99 -21.84 -9.39
N THR A 266 21.27 -23.04 -8.87
CA THR A 266 20.24 -23.94 -8.31
C THR A 266 19.84 -23.53 -6.88
N LEU A 267 18.64 -23.92 -6.41
CA LEU A 267 18.25 -23.74 -5.00
C LEU A 267 19.27 -24.41 -4.06
N ARG A 268 19.74 -25.61 -4.41
CA ARG A 268 20.78 -26.33 -3.66
C ARG A 268 22.03 -25.51 -3.46
N ASP A 269 22.53 -24.87 -4.51
CA ASP A 269 23.75 -24.08 -4.46
C ASP A 269 23.55 -22.79 -3.67
N LEU A 270 22.37 -22.15 -3.78
CA LEU A 270 22.03 -20.99 -2.96
C LEU A 270 22.03 -21.32 -1.46
N CYS A 271 21.44 -22.45 -1.06
CA CYS A 271 21.45 -22.90 0.33
C CYS A 271 22.86 -23.23 0.83
N ARG A 272 23.67 -23.93 0.04
CA ARG A 272 25.05 -24.29 0.42
C ARG A 272 26.01 -23.11 0.46
N GLY A 273 25.79 -22.11 -0.41
CA GLY A 273 26.66 -20.95 -0.56
C GLY A 273 26.34 -19.79 0.37
N SER A 274 25.35 -19.91 1.25
CA SER A 274 24.90 -18.85 2.15
C SER A 274 25.08 -19.24 3.63
N THR A 275 25.23 -18.22 4.48
CA THR A 275 25.20 -18.37 5.95
C THR A 275 23.79 -18.24 6.51
N LEU A 276 22.81 -17.84 5.68
CA LEU A 276 21.41 -17.76 6.05
C LEU A 276 20.83 -19.17 6.22
N LYS A 277 19.78 -19.28 7.04
CA LYS A 277 19.03 -20.53 7.17
C LYS A 277 18.26 -20.79 5.87
N ASP A 278 18.22 -22.05 5.42
CA ASP A 278 17.50 -22.48 4.21
C ASP A 278 16.06 -21.95 4.11
N PHE A 279 15.37 -21.88 5.24
CA PHE A 279 14.03 -21.33 5.31
C PHE A 279 13.97 -19.84 4.92
N GLU A 280 14.90 -19.02 5.44
CA GLU A 280 15.02 -17.59 5.10
C GLU A 280 15.42 -17.40 3.64
N ILE A 281 16.31 -18.25 3.14
CA ILE A 281 16.72 -18.26 1.74
C ILE A 281 15.51 -18.48 0.83
N CYS A 282 14.69 -19.47 1.13
CA CYS A 282 13.50 -19.76 0.33
C CYS A 282 12.46 -18.63 0.41
N ARG A 283 12.26 -18.01 1.58
CA ARG A 283 11.35 -16.85 1.70
C ARG A 283 11.84 -15.64 0.93
N LEU A 284 13.13 -15.32 1.04
CA LEU A 284 13.74 -14.25 0.25
C LEU A 284 13.57 -14.52 -1.24
N LEU A 285 13.88 -15.74 -1.68
CA LEU A 285 13.78 -16.12 -3.08
C LEU A 285 12.35 -16.01 -3.61
N TRP A 286 11.35 -16.40 -2.83
CA TRP A 286 9.95 -16.18 -3.17
C TRP A 286 9.61 -14.68 -3.30
N ALA A 287 10.10 -13.84 -2.39
CA ALA A 287 9.92 -12.40 -2.51
C ALA A 287 10.54 -11.84 -3.78
N LEU A 288 11.77 -12.23 -4.10
CA LEU A 288 12.47 -11.81 -5.31
C LEU A 288 11.76 -12.29 -6.59
N LEU A 289 11.22 -13.51 -6.60
CA LEU A 289 10.37 -14.03 -7.68
C LEU A 289 9.08 -13.21 -7.84
N THR A 290 8.42 -12.90 -6.72
CA THR A 290 7.18 -12.09 -6.69
C THR A 290 7.44 -10.66 -7.13
N LEU A 291 8.64 -10.13 -6.96
CA LEU A 291 9.03 -8.82 -7.46
C LEU A 291 9.53 -8.86 -8.92
N GLY A 292 9.71 -10.07 -9.47
CA GLY A 292 10.32 -10.28 -10.78
C GLY A 292 11.80 -9.90 -10.82
N ILE A 293 12.46 -9.78 -9.67
CA ILE A 293 13.91 -9.53 -9.56
C ILE A 293 14.69 -10.77 -9.96
N VAL A 294 14.19 -11.92 -9.54
CA VAL A 294 14.69 -13.21 -9.93
C VAL A 294 13.61 -13.90 -10.75
N VAL A 295 14.03 -14.69 -11.73
CA VAL A 295 13.15 -15.54 -12.53
C VAL A 295 13.57 -16.99 -12.42
N ARG A 296 12.59 -17.88 -12.52
CA ARG A 296 12.80 -19.31 -12.70
C ARG A 296 13.26 -19.57 -14.13
N LEU A 297 14.31 -20.37 -14.27
CA LEU A 297 14.69 -20.92 -15.57
C LEU A 297 14.00 -22.27 -15.72
N SER A 298 13.19 -22.43 -16.78
CA SER A 298 12.69 -23.75 -17.15
C SER A 298 13.87 -24.68 -17.39
N SER A 299 13.84 -25.88 -16.82
CA SER A 299 14.74 -26.97 -17.21
C SER A 299 14.67 -27.10 -18.73
N ALA A 300 15.83 -26.93 -19.39
CA ALA A 300 15.92 -27.17 -20.83
C ALA A 300 15.43 -28.59 -21.09
N THR A 301 14.36 -28.72 -21.88
CA THR A 301 13.89 -30.00 -22.41
C THR A 301 14.95 -30.60 -23.33
#